data_AF-A0A0M7D090-F1
#
_entry.id   AF-A0A0M7D090-F1
#
_cell.length_a   1.000
_cell.length_b   1.000
_cell.length_c   1.000
_cell.angle_alpha   90.00
_cell.angle_beta   90.00
_cell.angle_gamma   90.00
#
_symmetry.space_group_name_H-M   'P 1'
#
loop_
_entity.id
_entity.type
_entity.pdbx_description
1 polymer ?
#
loop_
_entity_poly.entity_id
_entity_poly.type
_entity_poly.pdbx_seq_one_letter_code
_entity_poly.pdbx_strand_id
1 'polypeptide(L)'
;MKMFLLAAMLAGAGVSADAFARDHAYDIKPGLRAVVTVDGAAPQRVSVRVGKGAPQEIARLDDEAVDVFETPDIDHDGYRDLVIGQSGGGGQVQARLFLYRPKEGRFREIAHPAPQASPCHQFVNPVFDAAKAAFSVGCRYGADSNGTEDYALRPDGTARPLQWTTQALFDLEDRAFELTYGFHEDGTVAHIQIDGEGSPLEGDSAVPFDRLDLYDAPDVKALSTRTAKAGDPLDVIALRPQWLQVRLAGAAADAPPAWVRYADLKIDKHRYAPAARTPTSGLMLSVYGHLGTTLYEAGGRFTLHVTNLGPDPVRLQSPRVWLLFIDAQDRRTLQPLYQRPPVTLAAPAAAAAAAQASSGYADNADRPATPAGPRHVADWADDPVLWRPDGNGGHEYQVSAGNGQYVPFLPDLAPGRYRLVVALTDPAAAPRPVYSNVIEVDLPFPKRQ
;
A
#
# COMPACT_ATOMS: atom_id res chain seq x y z
N MET A 1 -29.14 82.30 27.57
CA MET A 1 -28.12 81.24 27.45
C MET A 1 -28.21 80.71 26.03
N LYS A 2 -27.31 81.13 25.12
CA LYS A 2 -25.99 80.52 24.83
C LYS A 2 -26.17 79.11 24.23
N MET A 3 -25.97 78.96 22.91
CA MET A 3 -24.77 78.32 22.28
C MET A 3 -24.93 76.78 22.23
N PHE A 4 -24.62 75.99 21.19
CA PHE A 4 -23.75 76.11 20.01
C PHE A 4 -24.20 75.10 18.92
N LEU A 5 -23.86 75.39 17.65
CA LEU A 5 -23.76 74.45 16.53
C LEU A 5 -22.81 73.27 16.84
N LEU A 6 -23.00 72.11 16.18
CA LEU A 6 -21.99 71.56 15.27
C LEU A 6 -22.58 70.45 14.37
N ALA A 7 -22.44 70.65 13.05
CA ALA A 7 -22.53 69.60 12.05
C ALA A 7 -21.29 68.71 12.12
N ALA A 8 -21.46 67.41 11.89
CA ALA A 8 -20.37 66.50 11.57
C ALA A 8 -20.81 65.59 10.42
N MET A 9 -20.54 66.05 9.19
CA MET A 9 -20.24 65.14 8.08
C MET A 9 -18.90 64.47 8.41
N LEU A 10 -18.90 63.15 8.51
CA LEU A 10 -17.72 62.33 8.34
C LEU A 10 -18.08 61.23 7.34
N ALA A 11 -17.96 61.58 6.07
CA ALA A 11 -17.47 60.65 5.08
C ALA A 11 -16.03 60.29 5.48
N GLY A 12 -15.78 59.01 5.70
CA GLY A 12 -14.49 58.53 6.20
C GLY A 12 -14.35 57.04 5.95
N ALA A 13 -13.91 56.74 4.73
CA ALA A 13 -13.12 55.56 4.34
C ALA A 13 -13.57 54.21 4.92
N GLY A 14 -14.26 53.43 4.07
CA GLY A 14 -14.19 51.98 4.13
C GLY A 14 -12.73 51.55 3.93
N VAL A 15 -12.04 51.30 5.04
CA VAL A 15 -10.69 50.75 5.07
C VAL A 15 -10.82 49.24 4.97
N SER A 16 -10.48 48.73 3.78
CA SER A 16 -9.76 47.47 3.55
C SER A 16 -10.55 46.16 3.60
N ALA A 17 -11.36 45.91 2.58
CA ALA A 17 -11.50 44.53 2.05
C ALA A 17 -10.44 44.23 0.96
N ASP A 18 -9.80 45.26 0.38
CA ASP A 18 -8.87 45.15 -0.76
C ASP A 18 -7.39 44.93 -0.39
N ALA A 19 -7.03 44.80 0.89
CA ALA A 19 -5.63 44.84 1.32
C ALA A 19 -4.79 43.59 0.93
N PHE A 20 -5.41 42.56 0.34
CA PHE A 20 -4.73 41.34 -0.09
C PHE A 20 -5.07 40.90 -1.52
N ALA A 21 -5.88 41.69 -2.25
CA ALA A 21 -6.22 41.42 -3.63
C ALA A 21 -4.96 41.49 -4.51
N ARG A 22 -4.64 40.40 -5.22
CA ARG A 22 -3.48 40.33 -6.12
C ARG A 22 -3.94 39.99 -7.52
N ASP A 23 -3.55 40.83 -8.48
CA ASP A 23 -3.86 40.65 -9.90
C ASP A 23 -2.69 40.01 -10.65
N HIS A 24 -2.99 38.99 -11.44
CA HIS A 24 -2.09 38.39 -12.42
C HIS A 24 -2.71 38.50 -13.82
N ALA A 25 -2.09 39.30 -14.68
CA ALA A 25 -2.61 39.57 -16.02
C ALA A 25 -1.76 38.91 -17.10
N TYR A 26 -2.41 38.31 -18.10
CA TYR A 26 -1.76 37.68 -19.24
C TYR A 26 -2.62 37.80 -20.50
N ASP A 27 -2.01 37.59 -21.66
CA ASP A 27 -2.72 37.53 -22.94
C ASP A 27 -3.08 36.08 -23.26
N ILE A 28 -4.38 35.77 -23.37
CA ILE A 28 -4.87 34.47 -23.84
C ILE A 28 -4.40 34.26 -25.29
N LYS A 29 -4.52 35.31 -26.09
CA LYS A 29 -3.93 35.44 -27.42
C LYS A 29 -3.75 36.93 -27.73
N PRO A 30 -3.03 37.31 -28.80
CA PRO A 30 -2.89 38.72 -29.17
C PRO A 30 -4.25 39.44 -29.25
N GLY A 31 -4.41 40.50 -28.46
CA GLY A 31 -5.64 41.31 -28.41
C GLY A 31 -6.74 40.78 -27.48
N LEU A 32 -6.55 39.65 -26.79
CA LEU A 32 -7.48 39.09 -25.81
C LEU A 32 -6.78 38.85 -24.47
N ARG A 33 -6.98 39.78 -23.53
CA ARG A 33 -6.32 39.77 -22.21
C ARG A 33 -7.21 39.16 -21.13
N ALA A 34 -6.62 38.40 -20.22
CA ALA A 34 -7.22 37.96 -18.97
C ALA A 34 -6.56 38.64 -17.76
N VAL A 35 -7.33 38.85 -16.70
CA VAL A 35 -6.83 39.25 -15.39
C VAL A 35 -7.38 38.27 -14.37
N VAL A 36 -6.48 37.55 -13.70
CA VAL A 36 -6.78 36.67 -12.57
C VAL A 36 -6.63 37.49 -11.30
N THR A 37 -7.65 37.51 -10.45
CA THR A 37 -7.65 38.22 -9.17
C THR A 37 -7.78 37.19 -8.05
N VAL A 38 -6.83 37.22 -7.11
CA VAL A 38 -6.87 36.41 -5.88
C VAL A 38 -7.23 37.33 -4.72
N ASP A 39 -8.38 37.08 -4.11
CA ASP A 39 -8.93 37.87 -3.00
C ASP A 39 -9.00 37.07 -1.70
N GLY A 40 -8.68 37.72 -0.58
CA GLY A 40 -8.74 37.13 0.76
C GLY A 40 -7.42 36.46 1.20
N ALA A 41 -7.35 36.12 2.49
CA ALA A 41 -6.19 35.45 3.09
C ALA A 41 -6.46 33.95 3.29
N ALA A 42 -7.65 33.57 3.78
CA ALA A 42 -8.18 32.20 3.83
C ALA A 42 -9.68 32.24 4.19
N PRO A 43 -10.60 31.64 3.41
CA PRO A 43 -10.37 31.06 2.08
C PRO A 43 -10.07 32.16 1.05
N GLN A 44 -9.14 31.85 0.14
CA GLN A 44 -8.83 32.66 -1.03
C GLN A 44 -9.87 32.40 -2.12
N ARG A 45 -10.38 33.46 -2.72
CA ARG A 45 -11.25 33.39 -3.90
C ARG A 45 -10.44 33.77 -5.12
N VAL A 46 -10.48 32.94 -6.15
CA VAL A 46 -9.81 33.21 -7.42
C VAL A 46 -10.88 33.47 -8.46
N SER A 47 -10.79 34.63 -9.10
CA SER A 47 -11.66 35.01 -10.21
C SER A 47 -10.86 35.40 -11.44
N VAL A 48 -11.42 35.21 -12.62
CA VAL A 48 -10.81 35.59 -13.90
C VAL A 48 -11.74 36.48 -14.67
N ARG A 49 -11.23 37.61 -15.16
CA ARG A 49 -11.94 38.51 -16.06
C ARG A 49 -11.26 38.54 -17.42
N VAL A 50 -12.00 38.19 -18.47
CA VAL A 50 -11.51 38.19 -19.86
C VAL A 50 -11.99 39.45 -20.59
N GLY A 51 -11.05 40.23 -21.10
CA GLY A 51 -11.30 41.51 -21.75
C GLY A 51 -12.15 42.45 -20.89
N LYS A 52 -13.29 42.88 -21.45
CA LYS A 52 -14.31 43.70 -20.77
C LYS A 52 -15.47 42.88 -20.20
N GLY A 53 -15.34 41.56 -20.12
CA GLY A 53 -16.36 40.67 -19.57
C GLY A 53 -16.53 40.83 -18.06
N ALA A 54 -17.55 40.16 -17.51
CA ALA A 54 -17.72 40.05 -16.06
C ALA A 54 -16.66 39.09 -15.47
N PRO A 55 -16.20 39.31 -14.22
CA PRO A 55 -15.39 38.34 -13.50
C PRO A 55 -16.12 36.99 -13.34
N GLN A 56 -15.40 35.90 -13.58
CA GLN A 56 -15.83 34.53 -13.32
C GLN A 56 -15.08 34.00 -12.10
N GLU A 57 -15.77 33.62 -11.03
CA GLU A 57 -15.14 32.85 -9.95
C GLU A 57 -14.79 31.45 -10.47
N ILE A 58 -13.52 31.05 -10.34
CA ILE A 58 -13.01 29.75 -10.83
C ILE A 58 -12.58 28.82 -9.69
N ALA A 59 -12.22 29.38 -8.52
CA ALA A 59 -11.79 28.59 -7.38
C ALA A 59 -12.06 29.27 -6.04
N ARG A 60 -12.28 28.43 -5.02
CA ARG A 60 -12.15 28.78 -3.60
C ARG A 60 -11.16 27.80 -2.98
N LEU A 61 -10.15 28.32 -2.30
CA LEU A 61 -9.02 27.56 -1.79
C LEU A 61 -8.77 27.97 -0.34
N ASP A 62 -8.73 27.00 0.57
CA ASP A 62 -8.65 27.22 2.03
C ASP A 62 -7.34 26.75 2.66
N ASP A 63 -6.43 26.20 1.85
CA ASP A 63 -5.12 25.71 2.26
C ASP A 63 -4.03 26.80 2.13
N GLU A 64 -2.99 26.57 1.35
CA GLU A 64 -1.84 27.48 1.16
C GLU A 64 -2.12 28.67 0.23
N ALA A 65 -1.22 29.66 0.22
CA ALA A 65 -1.33 30.82 -0.68
C ALA A 65 -1.31 30.41 -2.15
N VAL A 66 -2.15 31.03 -2.99
CA VAL A 66 -2.00 30.89 -4.45
C VAL A 66 -0.80 31.72 -4.89
N ASP A 67 0.24 31.04 -5.35
CA ASP A 67 1.54 31.64 -5.66
C ASP A 67 2.14 31.17 -6.99
N VAL A 68 1.53 30.18 -7.65
CA VAL A 68 1.90 29.72 -8.97
C VAL A 68 0.83 30.11 -9.99
N PHE A 69 1.27 30.72 -11.09
CA PHE A 69 0.46 31.04 -12.26
C PHE A 69 1.22 30.65 -13.51
N GLU A 70 0.67 29.72 -14.29
CA GLU A 70 1.19 29.36 -15.61
C GLU A 70 0.11 29.51 -16.66
N THR A 71 0.53 29.77 -17.90
CA THR A 71 -0.38 30.03 -19.03
C THR A 71 -0.02 29.19 -20.26
N PRO A 72 0.03 27.85 -20.13
CA PRO A 72 0.23 26.96 -21.26
C PRO A 72 -0.96 27.01 -22.22
N ASP A 73 -0.80 26.49 -23.44
CA ASP A 73 -1.90 26.09 -24.32
C ASP A 73 -2.02 24.56 -24.17
N ILE A 74 -2.90 24.10 -23.27
CA ILE A 74 -2.97 22.69 -22.82
C ILE A 74 -3.60 21.82 -23.91
N ASP A 75 -4.64 22.34 -24.57
CA ASP A 75 -5.38 21.62 -25.60
C ASP A 75 -4.96 21.94 -27.04
N HIS A 76 -3.98 22.82 -27.21
CA HIS A 76 -3.39 23.25 -28.48
C HIS A 76 -4.43 23.89 -29.42
N ASP A 77 -5.42 24.61 -28.87
CA ASP A 77 -6.46 25.29 -29.64
C ASP A 77 -6.06 26.72 -30.09
N GLY A 78 -4.85 27.18 -29.70
CA GLY A 78 -4.30 28.49 -30.01
C GLY A 78 -4.68 29.59 -29.02
N TYR A 79 -5.33 29.23 -27.91
CA TYR A 79 -5.64 30.11 -26.78
C TYR A 79 -4.90 29.62 -25.54
N ARG A 80 -4.21 30.52 -24.84
CA ARG A 80 -3.58 30.16 -23.57
C ARG A 80 -4.63 29.91 -22.49
N ASP A 81 -4.39 28.85 -21.76
CA ASP A 81 -5.12 28.38 -20.61
C ASP A 81 -4.56 28.96 -19.31
N LEU A 82 -5.14 28.54 -18.19
CA LEU A 82 -4.72 28.96 -16.86
C LEU A 82 -4.43 27.76 -15.97
N VAL A 83 -3.24 27.78 -15.38
CA VAL A 83 -2.88 26.93 -14.24
C VAL A 83 -2.70 27.84 -13.05
N ILE A 84 -3.40 27.54 -11.96
CA ILE A 84 -3.14 28.13 -10.66
C ILE A 84 -2.62 27.05 -9.73
N GLY A 85 -1.66 27.38 -8.89
CA GLY A 85 -1.10 26.45 -7.93
C GLY A 85 -0.90 27.04 -6.56
N GLN A 86 -0.95 26.15 -5.57
CA GLN A 86 -0.59 26.41 -4.18
C GLN A 86 0.70 25.64 -3.90
N SER A 87 1.83 26.34 -3.78
CA SER A 87 3.09 25.71 -3.40
C SER A 87 3.08 25.42 -1.89
N GLY A 88 3.09 24.13 -1.55
CA GLY A 88 3.19 23.69 -0.16
C GLY A 88 4.64 23.49 0.28
N GLY A 89 4.84 23.18 1.56
CA GLY A 89 6.13 22.69 2.05
C GLY A 89 6.59 21.44 1.30
N GLY A 90 7.86 21.41 0.86
CA GLY A 90 8.46 20.22 0.21
C GLY A 90 8.57 20.25 -1.31
N GLY A 91 8.33 21.40 -1.96
CA GLY A 91 8.53 21.56 -3.41
C GLY A 91 7.44 20.93 -4.28
N GLN A 92 6.24 20.75 -3.72
CA GLN A 92 5.06 20.28 -4.45
C GLN A 92 4.08 21.43 -4.64
N VAL A 93 3.65 21.61 -5.88
CA VAL A 93 2.61 22.56 -6.28
C VAL A 93 1.35 21.79 -6.56
N GLN A 94 0.33 21.99 -5.73
CA GLN A 94 -1.01 21.47 -5.99
C GLN A 94 -1.69 22.40 -7.00
N ALA A 95 -1.99 21.90 -8.19
CA ALA A 95 -2.43 22.68 -9.32
C ALA A 95 -3.89 22.42 -9.68
N ARG A 96 -4.59 23.49 -10.07
CA ARG A 96 -5.89 23.42 -10.75
C ARG A 96 -5.73 23.96 -12.16
N LEU A 97 -6.27 23.22 -13.13
CA LEU A 97 -6.07 23.44 -14.55
C LEU A 97 -7.38 23.94 -15.18
N PHE A 98 -7.34 25.01 -15.95
CA PHE A 98 -8.52 25.64 -16.54
C PHE A 98 -8.32 25.92 -18.03
N LEU A 99 -9.15 25.31 -18.86
CA LEU A 99 -9.18 25.53 -20.30
C LEU A 99 -9.96 26.80 -20.63
N TYR A 100 -9.43 27.67 -21.46
CA TYR A 100 -10.22 28.75 -22.04
C TYR A 100 -11.15 28.19 -23.12
N ARG A 101 -12.44 28.54 -23.08
CA ARG A 101 -13.43 28.13 -24.08
C ARG A 101 -13.84 29.33 -24.94
N PRO A 102 -13.29 29.50 -26.17
CA PRO A 102 -13.50 30.71 -26.97
C PRO A 102 -14.96 30.98 -27.32
N LYS A 103 -15.76 29.91 -27.52
CA LYS A 103 -17.20 30.04 -27.82
C LYS A 103 -18.01 30.54 -26.63
N GLU A 104 -17.54 30.29 -25.42
CA GLU A 104 -18.21 30.66 -24.17
C GLU A 104 -17.63 31.95 -23.57
N GLY A 105 -16.40 32.30 -23.96
CA GLY A 105 -15.66 33.42 -23.41
C GLY A 105 -15.27 33.22 -21.94
N ARG A 106 -15.12 31.97 -21.48
CA ARG A 106 -14.99 31.58 -20.08
C ARG A 106 -13.96 30.48 -19.89
N PHE A 107 -13.49 30.32 -18.66
CA PHE A 107 -12.63 29.21 -18.26
C PHE A 107 -13.45 28.01 -17.79
N ARG A 108 -13.03 26.79 -18.13
CA ARG A 108 -13.60 25.55 -17.62
C ARG A 108 -12.51 24.71 -16.99
N GLU A 109 -12.74 24.27 -15.76
CA GLU A 109 -11.81 23.42 -15.05
C GLU A 109 -11.71 22.03 -15.68
N ILE A 110 -10.48 21.51 -15.76
CA ILE A 110 -10.21 20.11 -16.00
C ILE A 110 -10.35 19.39 -14.67
N ALA A 111 -11.41 18.60 -14.52
CA ALA A 111 -11.60 17.80 -13.32
C ALA A 111 -10.59 16.65 -13.27
N HIS A 112 -10.04 16.38 -12.08
CA HIS A 112 -9.25 15.19 -11.84
C HIS A 112 -10.12 13.93 -12.05
N PRO A 113 -9.71 12.95 -12.88
CA PRO A 113 -10.61 11.87 -13.29
C PRO A 113 -10.94 10.88 -12.16
N ALA A 114 -10.03 10.68 -11.19
CA ALA A 114 -10.26 9.76 -10.07
C ALA A 114 -9.44 10.14 -8.82
N PRO A 115 -9.75 11.27 -8.14
CA PRO A 115 -8.92 11.82 -7.06
C PRO A 115 -8.76 10.90 -5.83
N GLN A 116 -9.68 9.97 -5.61
CA GLN A 116 -9.60 9.04 -4.48
C GLN A 116 -8.70 7.83 -4.75
N ALA A 117 -8.50 7.47 -6.02
CA ALA A 117 -7.72 6.31 -6.44
C ALA A 117 -6.36 6.69 -7.02
N SER A 118 -6.20 7.95 -7.45
CA SER A 118 -4.96 8.44 -8.03
C SER A 118 -3.85 8.47 -6.98
N PRO A 119 -2.64 8.03 -7.33
CA PRO A 119 -1.48 8.16 -6.47
C PRO A 119 -1.31 9.59 -5.95
N CYS A 120 -1.39 10.61 -6.80
CA CYS A 120 -1.19 12.01 -6.43
C CYS A 120 -2.42 12.70 -5.81
N HIS A 121 -3.59 12.06 -5.85
CA HIS A 121 -4.91 12.55 -5.43
C HIS A 121 -5.44 13.82 -6.15
N GLN A 122 -4.55 14.54 -6.83
CA GLN A 122 -4.78 15.79 -7.54
C GLN A 122 -3.64 16.02 -8.54
N PHE A 123 -3.75 17.07 -9.37
CA PHE A 123 -2.67 17.42 -10.28
C PHE A 123 -1.53 18.10 -9.51
N VAL A 124 -0.40 17.40 -9.34
CA VAL A 124 0.77 17.92 -8.61
C VAL A 124 1.92 18.12 -9.58
N ASN A 125 2.53 19.32 -9.56
CA ASN A 125 3.67 19.67 -10.43
C ASN A 125 3.44 19.29 -11.91
N PRO A 126 2.37 19.79 -12.56
CA PRO A 126 2.05 19.41 -13.93
C PRO A 126 3.14 19.82 -14.91
N VAL A 127 3.44 18.94 -15.86
CA VAL A 127 4.32 19.19 -17.01
C VAL A 127 3.54 18.94 -18.29
N PHE A 128 3.32 20.00 -19.05
CA PHE A 128 2.53 19.98 -20.28
C PHE A 128 3.39 19.60 -21.49
N ASP A 129 2.83 18.77 -22.36
CA ASP A 129 3.50 18.39 -23.60
C ASP A 129 3.37 19.51 -24.65
N ALA A 130 4.50 19.90 -25.24
CA ALA A 130 4.58 20.99 -26.19
C ALA A 130 4.04 20.66 -27.59
N ALA A 131 3.74 19.39 -27.89
CA ALA A 131 3.34 18.90 -29.21
C ALA A 131 1.97 18.21 -29.24
N LYS A 132 1.43 17.83 -28.08
CA LYS A 132 0.12 17.15 -27.97
C LYS A 132 -0.65 17.65 -26.76
N ALA A 133 -1.98 17.50 -26.83
CA ALA A 133 -2.89 17.75 -25.72
C ALA A 133 -2.75 16.65 -24.65
N ALA A 134 -1.65 16.69 -23.91
CA ALA A 134 -1.28 15.73 -22.88
C ALA A 134 -0.41 16.41 -21.82
N PHE A 135 -0.40 15.83 -20.63
CA PHE A 135 0.43 16.31 -19.54
C PHE A 135 0.75 15.15 -18.58
N SER A 136 1.81 15.32 -17.82
CA SER A 136 2.20 14.42 -16.74
C SER A 136 2.19 15.18 -15.42
N VAL A 137 1.99 14.48 -14.31
CA VAL A 137 2.09 15.02 -12.95
C VAL A 137 2.97 14.11 -12.11
N GLY A 138 3.56 14.67 -11.06
CA GLY A 138 4.45 13.95 -10.17
C GLY A 138 4.36 14.45 -8.74
N CYS A 139 4.27 13.52 -7.81
CA CYS A 139 4.09 13.81 -6.39
C CYS A 139 5.01 12.94 -5.53
N ARG A 140 5.20 13.36 -4.29
CA ARG A 140 6.05 12.68 -3.31
C ARG A 140 5.28 12.49 -2.01
N TYR A 141 5.17 11.25 -1.54
CA TYR A 141 4.44 10.89 -0.32
C TYR A 141 5.36 10.74 0.91
N GLY A 142 6.67 10.62 0.69
CA GLY A 142 7.64 10.41 1.75
C GLY A 142 9.06 10.61 1.25
N ALA A 143 10.05 10.32 2.10
CA ALA A 143 11.46 10.46 1.73
C ALA A 143 11.79 9.66 0.46
N ASP A 144 11.27 8.43 0.38
CA ASP A 144 11.60 7.46 -0.66
C ASP A 144 10.37 6.97 -1.44
N SER A 145 9.24 7.69 -1.34
CA SER A 145 7.98 7.31 -2.00
C SER A 145 7.46 8.43 -2.87
N ASN A 146 7.21 8.09 -4.13
CA ASN A 146 6.76 8.98 -5.19
C ASN A 146 5.73 8.28 -6.09
N GLY A 147 5.01 9.08 -6.86
CA GLY A 147 4.14 8.59 -7.92
C GLY A 147 4.15 9.54 -9.10
N THR A 148 3.84 9.00 -10.28
CA THR A 148 3.67 9.78 -11.51
C THR A 148 2.39 9.38 -12.21
N GLU A 149 1.81 10.32 -12.93
CA GLU A 149 0.57 10.07 -13.66
C GLU A 149 0.59 10.79 -15.00
N ASP A 150 0.28 10.05 -16.06
CA ASP A 150 0.20 10.56 -17.41
C ASP A 150 -1.25 10.69 -17.85
N TYR A 151 -1.56 11.81 -18.48
CA TYR A 151 -2.89 12.16 -18.95
C TYR A 151 -2.89 12.58 -20.41
N ALA A 152 -3.91 12.14 -21.16
CA ALA A 152 -4.31 12.76 -22.41
C ALA A 152 -5.55 13.61 -22.18
N LEU A 153 -5.66 14.74 -22.86
CA LEU A 153 -6.84 15.57 -22.83
C LEU A 153 -7.79 15.18 -23.96
N ARG A 154 -9.05 14.89 -23.63
CA ARG A 154 -10.09 14.62 -24.63
C ARG A 154 -10.58 15.92 -25.26
N PRO A 155 -11.16 15.89 -26.48
CA PRO A 155 -11.71 17.08 -27.14
C PRO A 155 -12.78 17.82 -26.34
N ASP A 156 -13.45 17.15 -25.39
CA ASP A 156 -14.44 17.75 -24.50
C ASP A 156 -13.83 18.48 -23.29
N GLY A 157 -12.49 18.45 -23.13
CA GLY A 157 -11.74 19.04 -22.04
C GLY A 157 -11.59 18.16 -20.80
N THR A 158 -11.94 16.88 -20.86
CA THR A 158 -11.74 15.95 -19.75
C THR A 158 -10.39 15.26 -19.84
N ALA A 159 -9.69 15.13 -18.69
CA ALA A 159 -8.47 14.36 -18.61
C ALA A 159 -8.78 12.85 -18.64
N ARG A 160 -8.00 12.10 -19.41
CA ARG A 160 -8.02 10.64 -19.47
C ARG A 160 -6.70 10.11 -18.94
N PRO A 161 -6.70 9.27 -17.88
CA PRO A 161 -5.47 8.63 -17.43
C PRO A 161 -4.95 7.68 -18.52
N LEU A 162 -3.64 7.69 -18.74
CA LEU A 162 -2.95 6.78 -19.65
C LEU A 162 -2.19 5.74 -18.85
N GLN A 163 -1.39 6.22 -17.90
CA GLN A 163 -0.53 5.40 -17.07
C GLN A 163 -0.32 6.07 -15.72
N TRP A 164 -0.38 5.32 -14.63
CA TRP A 164 0.01 5.79 -13.31
C TRP A 164 1.10 4.88 -12.73
N THR A 165 2.07 5.46 -12.03
CA THR A 165 3.05 4.72 -11.25
C THR A 165 2.95 5.07 -9.77
N THR A 166 3.09 4.05 -8.93
CA THR A 166 3.10 4.19 -7.48
C THR A 166 3.87 3.03 -6.85
N GLN A 167 3.93 2.98 -5.53
CA GLN A 167 4.59 1.93 -4.79
C GLN A 167 3.62 1.26 -3.83
N ALA A 168 3.70 -0.07 -3.70
CA ALA A 168 2.95 -0.82 -2.71
C ALA A 168 3.81 -1.86 -1.99
N LEU A 169 3.59 -1.97 -0.69
CA LEU A 169 4.17 -3.02 0.14
C LEU A 169 3.17 -4.18 0.27
N PHE A 170 3.57 -5.37 -0.15
CA PHE A 170 2.77 -6.59 0.03
C PHE A 170 3.14 -7.33 1.31
N ASP A 171 2.30 -8.29 1.71
CA ASP A 171 2.45 -9.00 2.99
C ASP A 171 3.83 -9.63 3.18
N LEU A 172 4.44 -9.31 4.32
CA LEU A 172 5.75 -9.83 4.73
C LEU A 172 6.88 -9.51 3.74
N GLU A 173 6.73 -8.49 2.91
CA GLU A 173 7.81 -7.93 2.09
C GLU A 173 8.52 -6.83 2.87
N ASP A 174 9.83 -6.71 2.65
CA ASP A 174 10.70 -5.72 3.31
C ASP A 174 10.92 -4.46 2.46
N ARG A 175 10.50 -4.51 1.20
CA ARG A 175 10.54 -3.39 0.24
C ARG A 175 9.24 -3.29 -0.53
N ALA A 176 8.87 -2.06 -0.86
CA ALA A 176 7.75 -1.81 -1.75
C ALA A 176 8.13 -2.21 -3.19
N PHE A 177 7.13 -2.65 -3.94
CA PHE A 177 7.22 -2.89 -5.38
C PHE A 177 6.71 -1.66 -6.11
N GLU A 178 7.27 -1.43 -7.29
CA GLU A 178 6.71 -0.45 -8.22
C GLU A 178 5.48 -1.04 -8.89
N LEU A 179 4.40 -0.27 -8.90
CA LEU A 179 3.15 -0.61 -9.55
C LEU A 179 2.95 0.32 -10.73
N THR A 180 2.77 -0.24 -11.93
CA THR A 180 2.42 0.53 -13.12
C THR A 180 1.02 0.15 -13.59
N TYR A 181 0.10 1.10 -13.49
CA TYR A 181 -1.29 0.97 -13.92
C TYR A 181 -1.43 1.46 -15.34
N GLY A 182 -1.94 0.62 -16.24
CA GLY A 182 -2.39 1.03 -17.56
C GLY A 182 -3.92 1.15 -17.61
N PHE A 183 -4.44 2.07 -18.43
CA PHE A 183 -5.87 2.38 -18.50
C PHE A 183 -6.47 2.13 -19.89
N HIS A 184 -7.74 1.74 -19.89
CA HIS A 184 -8.58 1.72 -21.08
C HIS A 184 -9.04 3.13 -21.48
N GLU A 185 -9.57 3.25 -22.69
CA GLU A 185 -10.11 4.52 -23.24
C GLU A 185 -11.19 5.18 -22.36
N ASP A 186 -11.98 4.37 -21.66
CA ASP A 186 -13.03 4.83 -20.74
C ASP A 186 -12.49 5.25 -19.35
N GLY A 187 -11.19 5.08 -19.10
CA GLY A 187 -10.53 5.40 -17.83
C GLY A 187 -10.58 4.27 -16.80
N THR A 188 -11.08 3.09 -17.14
CA THR A 188 -10.98 1.90 -16.27
C THR A 188 -9.59 1.28 -16.33
N VAL A 189 -9.17 0.61 -15.25
CA VAL A 189 -7.85 -0.05 -15.17
C VAL A 189 -7.83 -1.23 -16.14
N ALA A 190 -6.88 -1.22 -17.07
CA ALA A 190 -6.68 -2.28 -18.04
C ALA A 190 -5.77 -3.39 -17.50
N HIS A 191 -4.68 -2.98 -16.84
CA HIS A 191 -3.71 -3.89 -16.22
C HIS A 191 -2.91 -3.15 -15.14
N ILE A 192 -2.29 -3.92 -14.26
CA ILE A 192 -1.37 -3.47 -13.22
C ILE A 192 -0.13 -4.36 -13.32
N GLN A 193 1.00 -3.78 -13.70
CA GLN A 193 2.29 -4.44 -13.65
C GLN A 193 2.89 -4.28 -12.26
N ILE A 194 3.49 -5.35 -11.72
CA ILE A 194 4.11 -5.39 -10.39
C ILE A 194 5.58 -5.74 -10.54
N ASP A 195 6.42 -4.71 -10.52
CA ASP A 195 7.86 -4.84 -10.77
C ASP A 195 8.67 -4.70 -9.47
N GLY A 196 9.74 -5.48 -9.41
CA GLY A 196 10.74 -5.40 -8.34
C GLY A 196 11.24 -6.78 -7.96
N GLU A 197 12.53 -6.83 -7.63
CA GLU A 197 13.23 -8.07 -7.36
C GLU A 197 12.49 -8.89 -6.27
N GLY A 198 12.15 -10.12 -6.63
CA GLY A 198 11.47 -11.05 -5.74
C GLY A 198 9.94 -10.92 -5.76
N SER A 199 9.35 -10.07 -6.61
CA SER A 199 7.92 -10.14 -6.93
C SER A 199 7.62 -11.52 -7.53
N PRO A 200 6.56 -12.23 -7.08
CA PRO A 200 6.23 -13.53 -7.64
C PRO A 200 5.66 -13.42 -9.07
N LEU A 201 5.39 -12.20 -9.53
CA LEU A 201 4.88 -11.88 -10.86
C LEU A 201 5.88 -11.03 -11.67
N GLU A 202 7.14 -10.93 -11.22
CA GLU A 202 8.19 -10.20 -11.94
C GLU A 202 8.34 -10.73 -13.38
N GLY A 203 8.34 -9.83 -14.37
CA GLY A 203 8.40 -10.18 -15.78
C GLY A 203 7.03 -10.55 -16.36
N ASP A 204 6.88 -11.76 -16.88
CA ASP A 204 5.71 -12.17 -17.69
C ASP A 204 4.42 -12.39 -16.87
N SER A 205 4.41 -12.07 -15.57
CA SER A 205 3.26 -12.23 -14.68
C SER A 205 2.66 -13.65 -14.72
N ALA A 206 3.52 -14.67 -14.76
CA ALA A 206 3.11 -16.06 -14.89
C ALA A 206 2.90 -16.74 -13.53
N VAL A 207 1.98 -17.70 -13.48
CA VAL A 207 1.74 -18.52 -12.29
C VAL A 207 3.01 -19.32 -11.95
N PRO A 208 3.50 -19.26 -10.69
CA PRO A 208 4.78 -19.87 -10.31
C PRO A 208 4.70 -21.37 -9.95
N PHE A 209 3.50 -21.91 -9.71
CA PHE A 209 3.31 -23.27 -9.18
C PHE A 209 2.38 -24.11 -10.04
N ASP A 210 2.51 -25.45 -9.95
CA ASP A 210 1.70 -26.39 -10.73
C ASP A 210 0.19 -26.23 -10.50
N ARG A 211 -0.18 -25.71 -9.33
CA ARG A 211 -1.56 -25.38 -8.97
C ARG A 211 -1.63 -24.09 -8.16
N LEU A 212 -2.40 -23.15 -8.67
CA LEU A 212 -2.83 -21.94 -7.99
C LEU A 212 -4.35 -21.95 -7.83
N ASP A 213 -4.83 -21.85 -6.60
CA ASP A 213 -6.26 -21.75 -6.33
C ASP A 213 -6.77 -20.34 -6.69
N LEU A 214 -7.95 -20.27 -7.31
CA LEU A 214 -8.63 -19.03 -7.64
C LEU A 214 -9.85 -18.83 -6.75
N TYR A 215 -10.21 -17.58 -6.52
CA TYR A 215 -11.32 -17.19 -5.65
C TYR A 215 -12.32 -16.33 -6.42
N ASP A 216 -13.61 -16.47 -6.13
CA ASP A 216 -14.66 -15.69 -6.79
C ASP A 216 -14.88 -14.32 -6.10
N ALA A 217 -14.36 -14.14 -4.88
CA ALA A 217 -14.30 -12.89 -4.13
C ALA A 217 -12.98 -12.82 -3.34
N PRO A 218 -12.54 -11.63 -2.85
CA PRO A 218 -11.35 -11.49 -2.01
C PRO A 218 -11.61 -11.98 -0.57
N ASP A 219 -12.02 -13.24 -0.45
CA ASP A 219 -12.38 -13.93 0.79
C ASP A 219 -11.92 -15.39 0.69
N VAL A 220 -11.25 -15.88 1.74
CA VAL A 220 -10.75 -17.27 1.80
C VAL A 220 -11.87 -18.31 1.75
N LYS A 221 -13.11 -17.95 2.08
CA LYS A 221 -14.29 -18.80 1.98
C LYS A 221 -14.85 -18.87 0.56
N ALA A 222 -14.51 -17.92 -0.31
CA ALA A 222 -14.99 -17.82 -1.69
C ALA A 222 -14.09 -18.59 -2.68
N LEU A 223 -13.56 -19.74 -2.26
CA LEU A 223 -12.72 -20.59 -3.10
C LEU A 223 -13.51 -21.08 -4.32
N SER A 224 -13.01 -20.77 -5.51
CA SER A 224 -13.59 -21.18 -6.78
C SER A 224 -13.27 -22.64 -7.07
N THR A 225 -14.04 -23.27 -7.96
CA THR A 225 -13.67 -24.56 -8.56
C THR A 225 -12.58 -24.42 -9.63
N ARG A 226 -12.28 -23.18 -10.05
CA ARG A 226 -11.24 -22.86 -11.02
C ARG A 226 -9.85 -22.85 -10.37
N THR A 227 -8.85 -23.22 -11.15
CA THR A 227 -7.43 -23.14 -10.78
C THR A 227 -6.64 -22.64 -11.99
N ALA A 228 -5.45 -22.10 -11.73
CA ALA A 228 -4.44 -21.84 -12.75
C ALA A 228 -3.22 -22.74 -12.52
N LYS A 229 -2.40 -22.95 -13.54
CA LYS A 229 -1.22 -23.83 -13.49
C LYS A 229 0.05 -23.06 -13.87
N ALA A 230 1.20 -23.66 -13.57
CA ALA A 230 2.51 -23.06 -13.82
C ALA A 230 2.63 -22.55 -15.27
N GLY A 231 3.09 -21.31 -15.43
CA GLY A 231 3.27 -20.66 -16.72
C GLY A 231 2.00 -20.02 -17.31
N ASP A 232 0.81 -20.21 -16.72
CA ASP A 232 -0.37 -19.46 -17.15
C ASP A 232 -0.16 -17.96 -16.86
N PRO A 233 -0.47 -17.05 -17.79
CA PRO A 233 -0.36 -15.62 -17.55
C PRO A 233 -1.52 -15.10 -16.67
N LEU A 234 -1.19 -14.16 -15.78
CA LEU A 234 -2.13 -13.46 -14.92
C LEU A 234 -2.12 -11.95 -15.25
N ASP A 235 -3.21 -11.45 -15.82
CA ASP A 235 -3.39 -10.00 -15.98
C ASP A 235 -3.98 -9.43 -14.69
N VAL A 236 -3.16 -8.78 -13.86
CA VAL A 236 -3.66 -8.12 -12.64
C VAL A 236 -4.42 -6.86 -13.03
N ILE A 237 -5.64 -6.67 -12.50
CA ILE A 237 -6.51 -5.54 -12.87
C ILE A 237 -7.03 -4.74 -11.67
N ALA A 238 -6.89 -5.27 -10.45
CA ALA A 238 -7.18 -4.54 -9.23
C ALA A 238 -6.40 -5.11 -8.05
N LEU A 239 -6.17 -4.27 -7.04
CA LEU A 239 -5.52 -4.66 -5.79
C LEU A 239 -6.44 -4.37 -4.60
N ARG A 240 -6.41 -5.27 -3.63
CA ARG A 240 -6.96 -5.11 -2.27
C ARG A 240 -5.89 -5.60 -1.28
N PRO A 241 -5.99 -5.26 0.02
CA PRO A 241 -5.05 -5.80 1.01
C PRO A 241 -4.96 -7.32 0.87
N GLN A 242 -3.75 -7.86 0.63
CA GLN A 242 -3.45 -9.30 0.43
C GLN A 242 -4.00 -9.97 -0.85
N TRP A 243 -4.81 -9.27 -1.66
CA TRP A 243 -5.56 -9.86 -2.76
C TRP A 243 -5.29 -9.15 -4.09
N LEU A 244 -5.11 -9.94 -5.14
CA LEU A 244 -4.96 -9.49 -6.51
C LEU A 244 -6.17 -9.97 -7.30
N GLN A 245 -6.86 -9.04 -7.95
CA GLN A 245 -7.88 -9.40 -8.94
C GLN A 245 -7.17 -9.63 -10.27
N VAL A 246 -7.41 -10.78 -10.88
CA VAL A 246 -6.73 -11.23 -12.09
C VAL A 246 -7.72 -11.62 -13.17
N ARG A 247 -7.35 -11.39 -14.43
CA ARG A 247 -7.94 -12.04 -15.60
C ARG A 247 -6.95 -13.09 -16.09
N LEU A 248 -7.45 -14.30 -16.35
CA LEU A 248 -6.63 -15.36 -16.93
C LEU A 248 -6.48 -15.11 -18.43
N ALA A 249 -5.28 -15.30 -18.97
CA ALA A 249 -5.08 -15.18 -20.41
C ALA A 249 -5.96 -16.15 -21.21
N GLY A 250 -6.52 -15.68 -22.31
CA GLY A 250 -7.44 -16.44 -23.15
C GLY A 250 -8.86 -16.58 -22.59
N ALA A 251 -9.15 -16.00 -21.42
CA ALA A 251 -10.54 -15.84 -20.97
C ALA A 251 -11.31 -14.91 -21.92
N ALA A 252 -12.60 -15.20 -22.13
CA ALA A 252 -13.47 -14.30 -22.88
C ALA A 252 -13.53 -12.93 -22.21
N ALA A 253 -13.74 -11.86 -22.99
CA ALA A 253 -13.74 -10.49 -22.48
C ALA A 253 -14.81 -10.26 -21.39
N ASP A 254 -15.90 -11.03 -21.43
CA ASP A 254 -17.02 -11.01 -20.48
C ASP A 254 -16.87 -12.02 -19.33
N ALA A 255 -15.80 -12.82 -19.31
CA ALA A 255 -15.55 -13.77 -18.23
C ALA A 255 -15.30 -13.00 -16.92
N PRO A 256 -15.96 -13.39 -15.81
CA PRO A 256 -15.75 -12.73 -14.54
C PRO A 256 -14.30 -12.90 -14.09
N PRO A 257 -13.64 -11.83 -13.62
CA PRO A 257 -12.30 -11.92 -13.09
C PRO A 257 -12.26 -12.85 -11.87
N ALA A 258 -11.08 -13.36 -11.56
CA ALA A 258 -10.82 -14.14 -10.36
C ALA A 258 -10.00 -13.34 -9.37
N TRP A 259 -9.94 -13.81 -8.14
CA TRP A 259 -9.08 -13.29 -7.09
C TRP A 259 -8.01 -14.31 -6.73
N VAL A 260 -6.82 -13.83 -6.41
CA VAL A 260 -5.66 -14.61 -5.96
C VAL A 260 -5.11 -13.96 -4.71
N ARG A 261 -4.65 -14.76 -3.75
CA ARG A 261 -3.94 -14.24 -2.58
C ARG A 261 -2.47 -14.09 -2.89
N TYR A 262 -1.86 -12.99 -2.47
CA TYR A 262 -0.42 -12.77 -2.63
C TYR A 262 0.41 -13.90 -2.00
N ALA A 263 -0.01 -14.39 -0.82
CA ALA A 263 0.63 -15.53 -0.14
C ALA A 263 0.65 -16.82 -0.99
N ASP A 264 -0.42 -17.06 -1.76
CA ASP A 264 -0.55 -18.26 -2.60
C ASP A 264 0.34 -18.20 -3.85
N LEU A 265 0.86 -17.01 -4.20
CA LEU A 265 1.88 -16.82 -5.23
C LEU A 265 3.31 -17.00 -4.69
N LYS A 266 3.49 -16.99 -3.36
CA LYS A 266 4.80 -17.11 -2.70
C LYS A 266 5.11 -18.51 -2.22
N ILE A 267 4.10 -19.25 -1.79
CA ILE A 267 4.25 -20.58 -1.22
C ILE A 267 3.32 -21.54 -1.93
N ASP A 268 3.90 -22.58 -2.51
CA ASP A 268 3.15 -23.75 -2.98
C ASP A 268 2.57 -24.52 -1.79
N LYS A 269 1.38 -24.09 -1.35
CA LYS A 269 0.65 -24.75 -0.25
C LYS A 269 0.22 -26.16 -0.59
N HIS A 270 0.11 -26.53 -1.87
CA HIS A 270 -0.34 -27.85 -2.32
C HIS A 270 0.79 -28.87 -2.31
N ARG A 271 2.04 -28.45 -2.46
CA ARG A 271 3.22 -29.30 -2.31
C ARG A 271 3.53 -29.71 -0.87
N TYR A 272 2.94 -29.04 0.12
CA TYR A 272 3.08 -29.46 1.51
C TYR A 272 2.61 -30.92 1.68
N ALA A 273 3.50 -31.74 2.21
CA ALA A 273 3.23 -33.09 2.64
C ALA A 273 3.76 -33.27 4.08
N PRO A 274 2.98 -33.84 5.01
CA PRO A 274 3.45 -34.09 6.37
C PRO A 274 4.70 -34.97 6.35
N ALA A 275 5.74 -34.54 7.07
CA ALA A 275 6.95 -35.34 7.20
C ALA A 275 6.64 -36.62 8.00
N ALA A 276 6.90 -37.79 7.43
CA ALA A 276 6.67 -39.07 8.10
C ALA A 276 7.61 -39.29 9.31
N ARG A 277 8.72 -38.56 9.38
CA ARG A 277 9.71 -38.60 10.46
C ARG A 277 10.26 -37.21 10.70
N THR A 278 10.67 -36.95 11.94
CA THR A 278 11.41 -35.74 12.30
C THR A 278 12.68 -35.63 11.45
N PRO A 279 12.97 -34.44 10.87
CA PRO A 279 14.22 -34.23 10.14
C PRO A 279 15.43 -34.52 11.01
N THR A 280 16.47 -35.10 10.43
CA THR A 280 17.75 -35.37 11.12
C THR A 280 18.90 -34.46 10.64
N SER A 281 18.63 -33.57 9.69
CA SER A 281 19.61 -32.62 9.14
C SER A 281 18.90 -31.39 8.58
N GLY A 282 19.65 -30.30 8.36
CA GLY A 282 19.12 -29.03 7.86
C GLY A 282 18.37 -28.23 8.93
N LEU A 283 17.44 -27.37 8.51
CA LEU A 283 16.59 -26.62 9.43
C LEU A 283 15.37 -27.45 9.85
N MET A 284 15.06 -27.44 11.14
CA MET A 284 13.83 -27.97 11.70
C MET A 284 13.03 -26.83 12.31
N LEU A 285 11.76 -26.73 11.92
CA LEU A 285 10.79 -25.82 12.50
C LEU A 285 9.90 -26.61 13.47
N SER A 286 9.68 -26.09 14.67
CA SER A 286 8.83 -26.74 15.67
C SER A 286 7.83 -25.76 16.22
N VAL A 287 6.55 -26.08 16.04
CA VAL A 287 5.44 -25.36 16.63
C VAL A 287 4.90 -26.15 17.81
N TYR A 288 4.72 -25.47 18.92
CA TYR A 288 4.10 -26.02 20.12
C TYR A 288 3.37 -24.90 20.84
N GLY A 289 2.54 -25.28 21.79
CA GLY A 289 1.69 -24.34 22.50
C GLY A 289 0.26 -24.84 22.57
N HIS A 290 -0.49 -24.24 23.49
CA HIS A 290 -1.83 -24.66 23.82
C HIS A 290 -2.84 -23.72 23.17
N LEU A 291 -2.84 -23.70 21.82
CA LEU A 291 -3.80 -22.94 21.03
C LEU A 291 -5.22 -23.48 21.22
N GLY A 292 -6.19 -22.58 21.30
CA GLY A 292 -7.60 -22.94 21.51
C GLY A 292 -7.91 -23.58 22.87
N THR A 293 -6.95 -23.61 23.79
CA THR A 293 -7.18 -24.16 25.15
C THR A 293 -7.58 -23.07 26.13
N THR A 294 -8.16 -23.48 27.26
CA THR A 294 -8.51 -22.60 28.39
C THR A 294 -7.35 -22.36 29.36
N LEU A 295 -6.16 -22.91 29.09
CA LEU A 295 -5.01 -22.86 29.99
C LEU A 295 -4.32 -21.49 30.01
N TYR A 296 -4.55 -20.63 29.02
CA TYR A 296 -3.89 -19.32 28.86
C TYR A 296 -4.90 -18.18 28.54
N GLU A 297 -4.40 -17.09 27.96
CA GLU A 297 -5.13 -15.92 27.44
C GLU A 297 -6.09 -16.30 26.27
N ALA A 298 -6.92 -15.35 25.83
CA ALA A 298 -7.98 -15.58 24.84
C ALA A 298 -7.44 -16.00 23.45
N GLY A 299 -7.28 -17.31 23.21
CA GLY A 299 -6.73 -17.88 21.98
C GLY A 299 -5.61 -18.89 22.22
N GLY A 300 -5.00 -18.86 23.42
CA GLY A 300 -3.87 -19.72 23.78
C GLY A 300 -2.52 -19.01 23.62
N ARG A 301 -1.46 -19.81 23.50
CA ARG A 301 -0.08 -19.33 23.33
C ARG A 301 0.56 -20.01 22.12
N PHE A 302 1.14 -19.21 21.23
CA PHE A 302 1.83 -19.66 20.02
C PHE A 302 3.34 -19.63 20.26
N THR A 303 3.97 -20.81 20.19
CA THR A 303 5.41 -20.93 20.42
C THR A 303 6.08 -21.58 19.22
N LEU A 304 7.19 -20.98 18.75
CA LEU A 304 7.87 -21.35 17.52
C LEU A 304 9.40 -21.38 17.73
N HIS A 305 10.00 -22.53 17.45
CA HIS A 305 11.45 -22.71 17.43
C HIS A 305 11.96 -23.04 16.04
N VAL A 306 13.14 -22.52 15.72
CA VAL A 306 13.94 -22.96 14.57
C VAL A 306 15.24 -23.55 15.07
N THR A 307 15.52 -24.78 14.67
CA THR A 307 16.73 -25.50 15.04
C THR A 307 17.55 -25.79 13.80
N ASN A 308 18.86 -25.52 13.87
CA ASN A 308 19.82 -26.02 12.90
C ASN A 308 20.32 -27.40 13.34
N LEU A 309 19.96 -28.42 12.56
CA LEU A 309 20.44 -29.80 12.71
C LEU A 309 21.60 -30.12 11.76
N GLY A 310 21.98 -29.17 10.90
CA GLY A 310 23.07 -29.32 9.95
C GLY A 310 24.45 -29.15 10.59
N PRO A 311 25.51 -29.66 9.92
CA PRO A 311 26.88 -29.57 10.40
C PRO A 311 27.47 -28.16 10.30
N ASP A 312 26.87 -27.28 9.49
CA ASP A 312 27.34 -25.92 9.22
C ASP A 312 26.38 -24.87 9.78
N PRO A 313 26.87 -23.67 10.15
CA PRO A 313 26.01 -22.56 10.51
C PRO A 313 25.05 -22.16 9.38
N VAL A 314 23.82 -21.81 9.73
CA VAL A 314 22.82 -21.32 8.78
C VAL A 314 22.46 -19.87 9.13
N ARG A 315 22.61 -18.97 8.15
CA ARG A 315 22.23 -17.57 8.31
C ARG A 315 20.92 -17.31 7.59
N LEU A 316 19.90 -16.93 8.35
CA LEU A 316 18.61 -16.45 7.87
C LEU A 316 18.66 -14.92 7.85
N GLN A 317 18.43 -14.31 6.70
CA GLN A 317 18.53 -12.86 6.49
C GLN A 317 17.19 -12.18 6.69
N SER A 318 16.15 -12.68 6.02
CA SER A 318 14.80 -12.11 6.06
C SER A 318 13.76 -13.21 6.28
N PRO A 319 13.78 -13.90 7.44
CA PRO A 319 12.85 -14.98 7.73
C PRO A 319 11.41 -14.49 7.85
N ARG A 320 10.49 -15.15 7.13
CA ARG A 320 9.05 -14.84 7.09
C ARG A 320 8.26 -16.04 7.60
N VAL A 321 7.34 -15.79 8.52
CA VAL A 321 6.53 -16.82 9.16
C VAL A 321 5.10 -16.78 8.60
N TRP A 322 4.64 -17.93 8.14
CA TRP A 322 3.30 -18.13 7.56
C TRP A 322 2.59 -19.27 8.30
N LEU A 323 1.28 -19.15 8.47
CA LEU A 323 0.44 -20.19 9.04
C LEU A 323 -0.37 -20.86 7.93
N LEU A 324 -0.22 -22.17 7.78
CA LEU A 324 -0.97 -22.99 6.83
C LEU A 324 -2.05 -23.76 7.59
N PHE A 325 -3.31 -23.40 7.33
CA PHE A 325 -4.49 -24.09 7.84
C PHE A 325 -4.99 -25.08 6.80
N ILE A 326 -5.21 -26.32 7.23
CA ILE A 326 -5.73 -27.40 6.38
C ILE A 326 -6.97 -27.99 7.05
N ASP A 327 -8.12 -27.88 6.39
CA ASP A 327 -9.38 -28.39 6.92
C ASP A 327 -9.57 -29.90 6.67
N ALA A 328 -10.71 -30.42 7.10
CA ALA A 328 -11.08 -31.83 6.94
C ALA A 328 -11.30 -32.25 5.48
N GLN A 329 -11.52 -31.29 4.57
CA GLN A 329 -11.66 -31.51 3.12
C GLN A 329 -10.33 -31.27 2.37
N ASP A 330 -9.22 -31.13 3.09
CA ASP A 330 -7.89 -30.77 2.57
C ASP A 330 -7.84 -29.41 1.85
N ARG A 331 -8.79 -28.50 2.12
CA ARG A 331 -8.68 -27.11 1.66
C ARG A 331 -7.61 -26.39 2.48
N ARG A 332 -6.78 -25.62 1.78
CA ARG A 332 -5.54 -25.04 2.31
C ARG A 332 -5.58 -23.52 2.26
N THR A 333 -5.33 -22.88 3.41
CA THR A 333 -5.32 -21.43 3.55
C THR A 333 -4.03 -20.98 4.21
N LEU A 334 -3.24 -20.14 3.52
CA LEU A 334 -2.05 -19.50 4.08
C LEU A 334 -2.42 -18.18 4.77
N GLN A 335 -1.87 -17.90 5.93
CA GLN A 335 -2.02 -16.63 6.63
C GLN A 335 -0.62 -16.06 6.88
N PRO A 336 -0.29 -14.86 6.35
CA PRO A 336 0.92 -14.18 6.75
C PRO A 336 0.85 -13.85 8.24
N LEU A 337 1.94 -14.12 8.98
CA LEU A 337 2.01 -13.77 10.40
C LEU A 337 2.92 -12.55 10.60
N TYR A 338 4.24 -12.73 10.58
CA TYR A 338 5.21 -11.64 10.67
C TYR A 338 6.58 -12.02 10.11
N GLN A 339 7.42 -11.02 9.89
CA GLN A 339 8.86 -11.17 9.65
C GLN A 339 9.61 -11.29 10.99
N ARG A 340 10.76 -11.97 10.97
CA ARG A 340 11.69 -11.99 12.11
C ARG A 340 13.03 -11.34 11.72
N PRO A 341 13.76 -10.76 12.69
CA PRO A 341 15.08 -10.21 12.43
C PRO A 341 16.06 -11.29 11.91
N PRO A 342 17.10 -10.89 11.16
CA PRO A 342 18.16 -11.80 10.75
C PRO A 342 18.74 -12.58 11.93
N VAL A 343 19.04 -13.87 11.72
CA VAL A 343 19.66 -14.72 12.75
C VAL A 343 20.67 -15.67 12.12
N THR A 344 21.78 -15.89 12.82
CA THR A 344 22.71 -16.97 12.49
C THR A 344 22.54 -18.08 13.51
N LEU A 345 22.16 -19.26 13.04
CA LEU A 345 22.05 -20.48 13.82
C LEU A 345 23.36 -21.25 13.69
N ALA A 346 24.10 -21.40 14.79
CA ALA A 346 25.33 -22.18 14.81
C ALA A 346 25.07 -23.67 14.51
N ALA A 347 26.09 -24.37 14.05
CA ALA A 347 26.06 -25.83 14.01
C ALA A 347 25.94 -26.40 15.44
N PRO A 348 25.26 -27.54 15.65
CA PRO A 348 25.11 -28.15 16.98
C PRO A 348 26.45 -28.36 17.70
N ALA A 349 27.47 -28.85 16.99
CA ALA A 349 28.81 -29.08 17.57
C ALA A 349 29.49 -27.79 18.03
N ALA A 350 29.35 -26.71 17.25
CA ALA A 350 29.90 -25.40 17.60
C ALA A 350 29.17 -24.78 18.80
N ALA A 351 27.85 -24.94 18.89
CA ALA A 351 27.06 -24.49 20.03
C ALA A 351 27.44 -25.26 21.32
N ALA A 352 27.65 -26.58 21.22
CA ALA A 352 28.08 -27.41 22.35
C ALA A 352 29.47 -26.98 22.89
N ALA A 353 30.42 -26.73 22.00
CA ALA A 353 31.75 -26.25 22.38
C ALA A 353 31.71 -24.86 23.05
N ALA A 354 30.87 -23.95 22.55
CA ALA A 354 30.70 -22.62 23.13
C ALA A 354 30.04 -22.67 24.52
N ALA A 355 29.02 -23.51 24.71
CA ALA A 355 28.37 -23.71 26.01
C ALA A 355 29.37 -24.22 27.07
N GLN A 356 30.25 -25.17 26.70
CA GLN A 356 31.30 -25.68 27.57
C GLN A 356 32.37 -24.62 27.91
N ALA A 357 32.67 -23.70 26.98
CA ALA A 357 33.59 -22.59 27.25
C ALA A 357 33.01 -21.55 28.23
N SER A 358 31.68 -21.36 28.22
CA SER A 358 30.99 -20.39 29.10
C SER A 358 30.74 -20.88 30.53
N SER A 359 30.93 -22.16 30.85
CA SER A 359 30.69 -22.70 32.19
C SER A 359 31.83 -22.45 33.19
N GLY A 360 32.81 -21.62 32.85
CA GLY A 360 33.88 -21.18 33.75
C GLY A 360 33.63 -19.75 34.26
N TYR A 361 33.30 -19.62 35.55
CA TYR A 361 33.29 -18.40 36.39
C TYR A 361 32.00 -17.54 36.55
N ALA A 362 31.41 -17.75 37.75
CA ALA A 362 31.07 -16.77 38.81
C ALA A 362 29.71 -16.03 38.88
N ASP A 363 29.17 -16.16 40.10
CA ASP A 363 28.16 -15.39 40.82
C ASP A 363 28.28 -13.85 40.76
N ASN A 364 27.09 -13.24 40.87
CA ASN A 364 26.73 -11.90 41.40
C ASN A 364 26.64 -10.66 40.48
N ALA A 365 25.38 -10.23 40.32
CA ALA A 365 24.82 -8.91 40.64
C ALA A 365 25.56 -7.63 40.18
N ASP A 366 25.43 -7.29 38.90
CA ASP A 366 24.76 -6.07 38.41
C ASP A 366 24.85 -6.08 36.88
N ARG A 367 23.69 -6.11 36.23
CA ARG A 367 23.47 -6.68 34.89
C ARG A 367 23.93 -5.73 33.75
N PRO A 368 24.87 -6.15 32.88
CA PRO A 368 24.88 -5.77 31.48
C PRO A 368 24.25 -6.89 30.63
N ALA A 369 23.70 -6.55 29.46
CA ALA A 369 23.10 -7.51 28.54
C ALA A 369 24.04 -8.70 28.27
N THR A 370 23.51 -9.92 28.42
CA THR A 370 24.23 -11.16 28.16
C THR A 370 24.73 -11.14 26.71
N PRO A 371 26.03 -11.35 26.43
CA PRO A 371 26.46 -11.55 25.05
C PRO A 371 25.76 -12.80 24.54
N ALA A 372 24.98 -12.67 23.46
CA ALA A 372 24.32 -13.82 22.85
C ALA A 372 25.40 -14.76 22.30
N GLY A 373 25.72 -15.81 23.06
CA GLY A 373 26.56 -16.90 22.56
C GLY A 373 25.97 -17.53 21.30
N PRO A 374 26.77 -18.25 20.50
CA PRO A 374 26.27 -18.94 19.33
C PRO A 374 25.19 -19.95 19.72
N ARG A 375 23.96 -19.73 19.24
CA ARG A 375 22.81 -20.61 19.46
C ARG A 375 22.51 -21.42 18.22
N HIS A 376 22.23 -22.71 18.36
CA HIS A 376 21.77 -23.57 17.27
C HIS A 376 20.23 -23.61 17.19
N VAL A 377 19.54 -23.10 18.21
CA VAL A 377 18.08 -22.92 18.28
C VAL A 377 17.78 -21.43 18.38
N ALA A 378 16.81 -20.93 17.62
CA ALA A 378 16.20 -19.64 17.84
C ALA A 378 14.75 -19.80 18.34
N ASP A 379 14.49 -19.23 19.51
CA ASP A 379 13.14 -19.07 20.06
C ASP A 379 12.54 -17.83 19.43
N TRP A 380 11.78 -18.02 18.36
CA TRP A 380 11.25 -16.90 17.60
C TRP A 380 9.94 -16.42 18.14
N ALA A 381 9.06 -17.31 18.58
CA ALA A 381 7.77 -16.92 19.14
C ALA A 381 7.60 -17.60 20.49
N ASP A 382 7.08 -16.83 21.45
CA ASP A 382 6.45 -17.32 22.66
C ASP A 382 5.38 -16.30 23.05
N ASP A 383 4.40 -16.16 22.16
CA ASP A 383 3.49 -15.03 22.11
C ASP A 383 2.07 -15.48 22.45
N PRO A 384 1.34 -14.74 23.31
CA PRO A 384 -0.08 -15.01 23.49
C PRO A 384 -0.87 -14.63 22.24
N VAL A 385 -1.87 -15.45 21.92
CA VAL A 385 -2.90 -15.11 20.94
C VAL A 385 -4.03 -14.45 21.71
N LEU A 386 -4.43 -13.25 21.27
CA LEU A 386 -5.34 -12.36 21.99
C LEU A 386 -6.56 -12.02 21.14
N TRP A 387 -7.75 -12.05 21.73
CA TRP A 387 -8.95 -11.49 21.13
C TRP A 387 -9.00 -9.97 21.36
N ARG A 388 -8.86 -9.18 20.28
CA ARG A 388 -8.70 -7.72 20.38
C ARG A 388 -9.53 -6.97 19.35
N PRO A 389 -9.86 -5.69 19.59
CA PRO A 389 -10.40 -4.83 18.55
C PRO A 389 -9.49 -4.78 17.34
N ASP A 390 -10.06 -4.90 16.16
CA ASP A 390 -9.40 -4.59 14.91
C ASP A 390 -9.47 -3.07 14.63
N GLY A 391 -8.70 -2.61 13.65
CA GLY A 391 -8.68 -1.19 13.25
C GLY A 391 -9.98 -0.69 12.61
N ASN A 392 -10.95 -1.57 12.36
CA ASN A 392 -12.22 -1.30 11.68
C ASN A 392 -13.42 -1.38 12.63
N GLY A 393 -13.19 -1.46 13.95
CA GLY A 393 -14.25 -1.54 14.96
C GLY A 393 -14.83 -2.94 15.18
N GLY A 394 -14.32 -3.95 14.47
CA GLY A 394 -14.55 -5.37 14.74
C GLY A 394 -13.59 -5.90 15.79
N HIS A 395 -13.56 -7.22 15.99
CA HIS A 395 -12.58 -7.90 16.85
C HIS A 395 -12.06 -9.15 16.14
N GLU A 396 -10.79 -9.45 16.34
CA GLU A 396 -10.13 -10.62 15.76
C GLU A 396 -9.06 -11.18 16.71
N TYR A 397 -8.58 -12.39 16.42
CA TYR A 397 -7.44 -12.97 17.13
C TYR A 397 -6.15 -12.39 16.56
N GLN A 398 -5.33 -11.77 17.41
CA GLN A 398 -4.09 -11.13 17.03
C GLN A 398 -2.92 -11.65 17.87
N VAL A 399 -1.70 -11.55 17.34
CA VAL A 399 -0.46 -11.84 18.05
C VAL A 399 0.50 -10.66 17.93
N SER A 400 1.37 -10.46 18.92
CA SER A 400 2.42 -9.44 18.86
C SER A 400 3.44 -9.78 17.77
N ALA A 401 3.77 -8.81 16.92
CA ALA A 401 4.88 -8.93 15.97
C ALA A 401 6.24 -8.57 16.61
N GLY A 402 6.27 -8.20 17.90
CA GLY A 402 7.49 -7.88 18.65
C GLY A 402 8.00 -6.44 18.51
N ASN A 403 7.34 -5.62 17.70
CA ASN A 403 7.67 -4.20 17.46
C ASN A 403 6.57 -3.24 17.99
N GLY A 404 5.73 -3.72 18.92
CA GLY A 404 4.56 -3.00 19.41
C GLY A 404 3.33 -3.08 18.48
N GLN A 405 3.46 -3.69 17.31
CA GLN A 405 2.33 -3.97 16.42
C GLN A 405 1.72 -5.34 16.71
N TYR A 406 0.42 -5.43 16.43
CA TYR A 406 -0.34 -6.67 16.48
C TYR A 406 -0.82 -7.01 15.07
N VAL A 407 -0.76 -8.29 14.75
CA VAL A 407 -1.12 -8.81 13.42
C VAL A 407 -2.18 -9.90 13.56
N PRO A 408 -3.11 -10.04 12.58
CA PRO A 408 -4.10 -11.10 12.59
C PRO A 408 -3.44 -12.48 12.64
N PHE A 409 -3.88 -13.30 13.60
CA PHE A 409 -3.40 -14.68 13.77
C PHE A 409 -4.21 -15.69 12.95
N LEU A 410 -5.51 -15.43 12.76
CA LEU A 410 -6.40 -16.30 12.00
C LEU A 410 -6.90 -15.56 10.75
N PRO A 411 -6.94 -16.21 9.57
CA PRO A 411 -7.78 -15.74 8.49
C PRO A 411 -9.27 -15.95 8.87
N ASP A 412 -10.18 -15.33 8.12
CA ASP A 412 -11.62 -15.53 8.31
C ASP A 412 -12.06 -16.94 7.83
N LEU A 413 -11.78 -17.95 8.65
CA LEU A 413 -12.08 -19.35 8.38
C LEU A 413 -13.46 -19.76 8.90
N ALA A 414 -14.07 -20.76 8.26
CA ALA A 414 -15.28 -21.38 8.80
C ALA A 414 -14.99 -22.11 10.12
N PRO A 415 -15.93 -22.18 11.07
CA PRO A 415 -15.79 -23.01 12.26
C PRO A 415 -15.52 -24.48 11.92
N GLY A 416 -14.64 -25.12 12.69
CA GLY A 416 -14.28 -26.52 12.46
C GLY A 416 -12.88 -26.87 12.96
N ARG A 417 -12.51 -28.13 12.77
CA ARG A 417 -11.17 -28.63 13.09
C ARG A 417 -10.21 -28.41 11.93
N TYR A 418 -9.04 -27.88 12.24
CA TYR A 418 -7.96 -27.64 11.29
C TYR A 418 -6.67 -28.28 11.76
N ARG A 419 -5.89 -28.77 10.80
CA ARG A 419 -4.45 -29.01 10.97
C ARG A 419 -3.74 -27.69 10.71
N LEU A 420 -2.98 -27.23 11.68
CA LEU A 420 -2.15 -26.03 11.58
C LEU A 420 -0.68 -26.43 11.43
N VAL A 421 -0.04 -25.83 10.43
CA VAL A 421 1.39 -25.99 10.12
C VAL A 421 1.98 -24.59 9.97
N VAL A 422 3.19 -24.39 10.47
CA VAL A 422 3.94 -23.16 10.23
C VAL A 422 4.88 -23.39 9.06
N ALA A 423 4.93 -22.44 8.12
CA ALA A 423 5.92 -22.41 7.06
C ALA A 423 6.87 -21.24 7.29
N LEU A 424 8.16 -21.51 7.14
CA LEU A 424 9.23 -20.52 7.17
C LEU A 424 9.81 -20.39 5.77
N THR A 425 9.87 -19.16 5.25
CA THR A 425 10.57 -18.82 4.02
C THR A 425 11.67 -17.80 4.30
N ASP A 426 12.78 -17.90 3.59
CA ASP A 426 13.83 -16.88 3.57
C ASP A 426 14.35 -16.78 2.13
N PRO A 427 14.10 -15.68 1.41
CA PRO A 427 14.51 -15.55 0.01
C PRO A 427 16.00 -15.74 -0.23
N ALA A 428 16.86 -15.38 0.73
CA ALA A 428 18.31 -15.45 0.59
C ALA A 428 18.90 -16.79 1.03
N ALA A 429 18.24 -17.49 1.97
CA ALA A 429 18.83 -18.65 2.65
C ALA A 429 18.02 -19.95 2.54
N ALA A 430 16.72 -19.88 2.23
CA ALA A 430 15.82 -21.01 2.16
C ALA A 430 14.93 -20.92 0.90
N PRO A 431 15.43 -21.37 -0.28
CA PRO A 431 14.70 -21.26 -1.55
C PRO A 431 13.44 -22.14 -1.59
N ARG A 432 13.25 -23.02 -0.60
CA ARG A 432 12.01 -23.78 -0.39
C ARG A 432 11.53 -23.54 1.04
N PRO A 433 10.21 -23.51 1.27
CA PRO A 433 9.68 -23.37 2.62
C PRO A 433 10.12 -24.52 3.53
N VAL A 434 10.50 -24.20 4.76
CA VAL A 434 10.68 -25.17 5.85
C VAL A 434 9.38 -25.24 6.63
N TYR A 435 8.80 -26.43 6.75
CA TYR A 435 7.53 -26.64 7.45
C TYR A 435 7.74 -27.19 8.85
N SER A 436 6.84 -26.83 9.77
CA SER A 436 6.83 -27.38 11.13
C SER A 436 6.18 -28.76 11.21
N ASN A 437 6.21 -29.34 12.41
CA ASN A 437 5.23 -30.36 12.79
C ASN A 437 3.79 -29.83 12.68
N VAL A 438 2.83 -30.76 12.63
CA VAL A 438 1.40 -30.45 12.61
C VAL A 438 0.88 -30.36 14.05
N ILE A 439 0.00 -29.39 14.31
CA ILE A 439 -0.86 -29.37 15.50
C ILE A 439 -2.33 -29.29 15.07
N GLU A 440 -3.23 -29.82 15.89
CA GLU A 440 -4.68 -29.72 15.64
C GLU A 440 -5.27 -28.57 16.45
N VAL A 441 -6.17 -27.82 15.82
CA VAL A 441 -6.87 -26.70 16.42
C VAL A 441 -8.35 -26.73 16.05
N ASP A 442 -9.21 -26.38 17.00
CA ASP A 442 -10.65 -26.20 16.76
C ASP A 442 -10.97 -24.70 16.73
N LEU A 443 -11.61 -24.24 15.65
CA LEU A 443 -11.98 -22.85 15.42
C LEU A 443 -13.51 -22.62 15.55
N PRO A 444 -13.95 -21.43 16.00
CA PRO A 444 -13.12 -20.35 16.53
C PRO A 444 -12.52 -20.72 17.89
N PHE A 445 -11.40 -20.08 18.25
CA PHE A 445 -10.87 -20.25 19.60
C PHE A 445 -11.90 -19.77 20.66
N PRO A 446 -11.79 -20.22 21.92
CA PRO A 446 -12.56 -19.66 22.99
C PRO A 446 -12.28 -18.16 23.15
N LYS A 447 -13.33 -17.34 23.22
CA LYS A 447 -13.23 -15.92 23.58
C LYS A 447 -13.29 -15.81 25.09
N ARG A 448 -12.25 -15.30 25.73
CA ARG A 448 -12.31 -14.87 27.14
C ARG A 448 -12.45 -13.34 27.15
N GLN A 449 -13.37 -12.86 27.99
CA GLN A 449 -13.50 -11.45 28.33
C GLN A 449 -12.41 -11.04 29.32
#